data_AF-A0A2N2I4R8-F1
#
_entry.id   AF-A0A2N2I4R8-F1
#
_cell.length_a   1.000
_cell.length_b   1.000
_cell.length_c   1.000
_cell.angle_alpha   90.00
_cell.angle_beta   90.00
_cell.angle_gamma   90.00
#
_symmetry.space_group_name_H-M   'P 1'
#
loop_
_entity.id
_entity.type
_entity.pdbx_description
1 polymer ?
#
loop_
_entity_poly.entity_id
_entity_poly.type
_entity_poly.pdbx_seq_one_letter_code
_entity_poly.pdbx_strand_id
1 'polypeptide(L)'
;DPYVPARLYIAAPRGPDSPAPRWDGSDELEVDASSVLNGSVDEPRYVFPSGYVKNHIWVSSDFHATGMAIPLVLGHHAQEIAADTAALALQLDPTHTRVVRSTFSGVLSDDAVEAFLLPPFLVITDCDADTARSLLSSTVYPNADLVTGHPSFTAAHLPCDRMSIGLDIEWQPVVEPTTVVEVTPSDGPCDPS
;
A
#
# COMPACT_ATOMS: atom_id res chain seq x y z
N ASP A 1 14.23 12.92 -18.78
CA ASP A 1 12.84 13.33 -18.48
C ASP A 1 12.82 14.04 -17.13
N PRO A 2 12.03 15.12 -16.97
CA PRO A 2 11.94 15.79 -15.68
C PRO A 2 11.37 14.83 -14.64
N TYR A 3 11.94 14.83 -13.44
CA TYR A 3 11.38 14.07 -12.33
C TYR A 3 10.04 14.67 -11.90
N VAL A 4 9.03 13.83 -11.72
CA VAL A 4 7.68 14.20 -11.29
C VAL A 4 7.44 13.55 -9.92
N PRO A 5 7.58 14.30 -8.81
CA PRO A 5 7.33 13.76 -7.48
C PRO A 5 5.84 13.44 -7.30
N ALA A 6 5.54 12.51 -6.40
CA ALA A 6 4.18 12.22 -5.98
C ALA A 6 4.08 12.12 -4.46
N ARG A 7 2.86 12.34 -3.96
CA ARG A 7 2.50 12.29 -2.55
C ARG A 7 1.39 11.26 -2.39
N LEU A 8 1.44 10.47 -1.32
CA LEU A 8 0.41 9.51 -0.99
C LEU A 8 -0.12 9.81 0.41
N TYR A 9 -1.44 9.74 0.55
CA TYR A 9 -2.17 10.01 1.79
C TYR A 9 -3.09 8.84 2.09
N ILE A 10 -3.37 8.63 3.38
CA ILE A 10 -4.45 7.75 3.81
C ILE A 10 -5.68 8.64 3.99
N ALA A 11 -6.78 8.32 3.30
CA ALA A 11 -8.04 9.00 3.53
C ALA A 11 -8.61 8.59 4.88
N ALA A 12 -9.08 9.57 5.67
CA ALA A 12 -9.75 9.31 6.92
C ALA A 12 -11.06 8.54 6.67
N PRO A 13 -11.46 7.61 7.58
CA PRO A 13 -12.73 6.92 7.48
C PRO A 13 -13.89 7.91 7.43
N ARG A 14 -14.80 7.69 6.49
CA ARG A 14 -16.01 8.51 6.37
C ARG A 14 -17.02 8.07 7.41
N GLY A 15 -17.64 9.03 8.10
CA GLY A 15 -18.68 8.75 9.09
C GLY A 15 -19.92 8.07 8.45
N PRO A 16 -20.73 7.34 9.24
CA PRO A 16 -21.87 6.58 8.74
C PRO A 16 -22.94 7.45 8.04
N ASP A 17 -23.01 8.73 8.41
CA ASP A 17 -23.95 9.71 7.82
C ASP A 17 -23.37 10.43 6.57
N SER A 18 -22.11 10.14 6.20
CA SER A 18 -21.50 10.74 5.02
C SER A 18 -22.11 10.17 3.74
N PRO A 19 -22.49 11.01 2.76
CA PRO A 19 -22.99 10.50 1.48
C PRO A 19 -21.90 9.69 0.77
N ALA A 20 -22.26 8.63 0.06
CA ALA A 20 -21.31 7.87 -0.73
C ALA A 20 -20.51 8.79 -1.69
N PRO A 21 -19.20 8.53 -1.90
CA PRO A 21 -18.39 9.31 -2.83
C PRO A 21 -18.89 9.13 -4.26
N ARG A 22 -18.78 10.19 -5.06
CA ARG A 22 -19.25 10.19 -6.46
C ARG A 22 -18.21 9.64 -7.43
N TRP A 23 -16.93 9.70 -7.06
CA TRP A 23 -15.76 9.33 -7.84
C TRP A 23 -15.68 10.06 -9.18
N ASP A 24 -16.21 11.29 -9.24
CA ASP A 24 -16.27 12.10 -10.45
C ASP A 24 -15.20 13.21 -10.50
N GLY A 25 -14.24 13.18 -9.56
CA GLY A 25 -13.21 14.20 -9.40
C GLY A 25 -13.62 15.40 -8.56
N SER A 26 -14.86 15.44 -8.06
CA SER A 26 -15.34 16.54 -7.21
C SER A 26 -15.54 16.15 -5.75
N ASP A 27 -15.19 14.92 -5.37
CA ASP A 27 -15.13 14.52 -3.96
C ASP A 27 -13.86 15.10 -3.31
N GLU A 28 -14.04 15.71 -2.15
CA GLU A 28 -12.95 16.09 -1.25
C GLU A 28 -12.92 15.07 -0.10
N LEU A 29 -11.76 14.48 0.14
CA LEU A 29 -11.54 13.50 1.20
C LEU A 29 -10.66 14.12 2.29
N GLU A 30 -11.04 13.92 3.54
CA GLU A 30 -10.21 14.28 4.68
C GLU A 30 -9.02 13.31 4.77
N VAL A 31 -7.86 13.84 5.17
CA VAL A 31 -6.64 13.06 5.32
C VAL A 31 -6.50 12.62 6.77
N ASP A 32 -6.18 11.35 6.97
CA ASP A 32 -5.82 10.81 8.27
C ASP A 32 -4.49 11.43 8.74
N ALA A 33 -4.48 12.02 9.93
CA ALA A 33 -3.32 12.66 10.54
C ALA A 33 -2.08 11.75 10.62
N SER A 34 -2.26 10.43 10.69
CA SER A 34 -1.16 9.45 10.65
C SER A 34 -0.37 9.48 9.34
N SER A 35 -0.97 9.92 8.23
CA SER A 35 -0.35 9.96 6.90
C SER A 35 0.37 11.28 6.57
N VAL A 36 0.38 12.23 7.50
CA VAL A 36 1.10 13.51 7.38
C VAL A 36 2.10 13.70 8.52
N LEU A 37 3.01 14.65 8.33
CA LEU A 37 3.92 15.15 9.34
C LEU A 37 3.36 16.49 9.87
N ASN A 38 3.50 16.71 11.18
CA ASN A 38 3.11 17.97 11.84
C ASN A 38 1.64 18.40 11.60
N GLY A 39 0.75 17.47 11.23
CA GLY A 39 -0.67 17.74 10.96
C GLY A 39 -0.93 18.55 9.69
N SER A 40 -0.01 18.58 8.73
CA SER A 40 -0.12 19.40 7.51
C SER A 40 -0.22 18.56 6.24
N VAL A 41 -1.22 18.83 5.38
CA VAL A 41 -1.32 18.22 4.04
C VAL A 41 -0.11 18.52 3.16
N ASP A 42 0.61 19.61 3.42
CA ASP A 42 1.81 20.00 2.67
C ASP A 42 3.05 19.16 3.04
N GLU A 43 2.98 18.44 4.16
CA GLU A 43 4.06 17.60 4.68
C GLU A 43 3.62 16.12 4.73
N PRO A 44 3.32 15.48 3.59
CA PRO A 44 2.96 14.06 3.56
C PRO A 44 4.08 13.18 4.13
N ARG A 45 3.70 12.14 4.86
CA ARG A 45 4.63 11.11 5.33
C ARG A 45 5.20 10.30 4.16
N TYR A 46 4.38 10.02 3.16
CA TYR A 46 4.74 9.16 2.04
C TYR A 46 4.96 9.98 0.77
N VAL A 47 6.23 10.09 0.38
CA VAL A 47 6.65 10.85 -0.80
C VAL A 47 7.44 9.95 -1.72
N PHE A 48 7.10 9.99 -3.00
CA PHE A 48 7.93 9.48 -4.08
C PHE A 48 8.74 10.65 -4.63
N PRO A 49 9.99 10.85 -4.19
CA PRO A 49 10.76 12.06 -4.51
C PRO A 49 11.14 12.13 -5.99
N SER A 50 11.14 10.99 -6.68
CA SER A 50 11.67 10.85 -8.02
C SER A 50 10.81 9.89 -8.86
N GLY A 51 9.78 10.43 -9.50
CA GLY A 51 9.03 9.71 -10.54
C GLY A 51 9.42 10.14 -11.95
N TYR A 52 9.11 9.35 -12.97
CA TYR A 52 9.24 9.78 -14.37
C TYR A 52 8.03 9.35 -15.19
N VAL A 53 7.72 10.11 -16.24
CA VAL A 53 6.65 9.79 -17.18
C VAL A 53 7.25 9.43 -18.53
N LYS A 54 6.92 8.26 -19.06
CA LYS A 54 7.28 7.84 -20.43
C LYS A 54 6.14 7.09 -21.08
N ASN A 55 5.78 7.48 -22.31
CA ASN A 55 4.69 6.84 -23.07
C ASN A 55 3.38 6.72 -22.29
N HIS A 56 2.97 7.80 -21.59
CA HIS A 56 1.80 7.82 -20.71
C HIS A 56 1.88 6.84 -19.53
N ILE A 57 3.08 6.47 -19.08
CA ILE A 57 3.26 5.68 -17.86
C ILE A 57 4.10 6.50 -16.89
N TRP A 58 3.53 6.85 -15.75
CA TRP A 58 4.28 7.37 -14.61
C TRP A 58 4.79 6.21 -13.76
N VAL A 59 6.04 6.26 -13.34
CA VAL A 59 6.65 5.28 -12.43
C VAL A 59 7.26 6.03 -11.26
N SER A 60 6.99 5.56 -10.04
CA SER A 60 7.31 6.27 -8.80
C SER A 60 8.78 6.27 -8.39
N SER A 61 9.57 5.31 -8.89
CA SER A 61 11.02 5.19 -8.66
C SER A 61 11.63 4.10 -9.55
N ASP A 62 12.95 4.01 -9.58
CA ASP A 62 13.74 3.04 -10.35
C ASP A 62 14.22 1.83 -9.52
N PHE A 63 13.51 1.46 -8.44
CA PHE A 63 13.82 0.35 -7.51
C PHE A 63 15.18 0.45 -6.78
N HIS A 64 15.99 1.49 -7.02
CA HIS A 64 17.27 1.72 -6.34
C HIS A 64 17.12 2.41 -4.97
N ALA A 65 15.90 2.80 -4.59
CA ALA A 65 15.62 3.38 -3.29
C ALA A 65 15.71 2.34 -2.18
N THR A 66 16.30 2.74 -1.04
CA THR A 66 16.21 2.06 0.25
C THR A 66 14.77 1.70 0.60
N GLY A 67 14.59 0.69 1.45
CA GLY A 67 13.27 0.21 1.87
C GLY A 67 12.30 1.35 2.20
N MET A 68 11.05 1.19 1.76
CA MET A 68 9.99 2.19 1.87
C MET A 68 8.85 1.60 2.69
N ALA A 69 8.35 2.38 3.65
CA ALA A 69 7.07 2.11 4.29
C ALA A 69 5.95 2.64 3.40
N ILE A 70 5.03 1.78 2.99
CA ILE A 70 3.90 2.14 2.14
C ILE A 70 2.61 1.75 2.84
N PRO A 71 1.63 2.66 2.91
CA PRO A 71 0.33 2.32 3.47
C PRO A 71 -0.43 1.45 2.46
N LEU A 72 -0.70 0.21 2.83
CA LEU A 72 -1.66 -0.62 2.11
C LEU A 72 -2.94 -0.73 2.93
N VAL A 73 -4.07 -0.68 2.23
CA VAL A 73 -5.39 -0.79 2.84
C VAL A 73 -5.97 -2.15 2.49
N LEU A 74 -6.34 -2.92 3.50
CA LEU A 74 -7.03 -4.20 3.34
C LEU A 74 -8.30 -4.20 4.20
N GLY A 75 -9.46 -4.23 3.54
CA GLY A 75 -10.73 -4.02 4.22
C GLY A 75 -10.82 -2.62 4.81
N HIS A 76 -10.91 -2.52 6.15
CA HIS A 76 -11.00 -1.25 6.88
C HIS A 76 -9.69 -0.87 7.59
N HIS A 77 -8.63 -1.65 7.39
CA HIS A 77 -7.36 -1.44 8.06
C HIS A 77 -6.33 -0.90 7.07
N ALA A 78 -5.84 0.31 7.34
CA ALA A 78 -4.64 0.83 6.72
C ALA A 78 -3.43 0.41 7.57
N GLN A 79 -2.45 -0.22 6.94
CA GLN A 79 -1.22 -0.66 7.61
C GLN A 79 -0.01 -0.21 6.80
N GLU A 80 0.95 0.38 7.50
CA GLU A 80 2.28 0.61 6.95
C GLU A 80 3.00 -0.73 6.78
N ILE A 81 3.38 -1.06 5.55
CA ILE A 81 4.21 -2.23 5.25
C ILE A 81 5.59 -1.76 4.86
N ALA A 82 6.60 -2.27 5.55
CA ALA A 82 7.99 -2.09 5.16
C ALA A 82 8.31 -3.01 3.97
N ALA A 83 8.54 -2.40 2.81
CA ALA A 83 9.02 -3.10 1.63
C ALA A 83 10.52 -2.89 1.46
N ASP A 84 11.26 -3.95 1.10
CA ASP A 84 12.69 -3.88 0.78
C ASP A 84 12.90 -2.97 -0.44
N THR A 85 11.99 -3.07 -1.40
CA THR A 85 11.85 -2.14 -2.52
C THR A 85 10.39 -2.13 -2.97
N ALA A 86 9.95 -1.00 -3.52
CA ALA A 86 8.62 -0.87 -4.06
C ALA A 86 8.57 0.18 -5.18
N ALA A 87 7.69 -0.05 -6.14
CA ALA A 87 7.38 0.89 -7.21
C ALA A 87 5.88 0.89 -7.49
N LEU A 88 5.37 2.07 -7.81
CA LEU A 88 4.01 2.26 -8.30
C LEU A 88 4.10 2.71 -9.75
N ALA A 89 3.47 1.94 -10.64
CA ALA A 89 3.35 2.28 -12.05
C ALA A 89 1.91 2.64 -12.36
N LEU A 90 1.70 3.83 -12.95
CA LEU A 90 0.40 4.36 -13.34
C LEU A 90 0.37 4.55 -14.85
N GLN A 91 -0.46 3.78 -15.54
CA GLN A 91 -0.81 4.06 -16.92
C GLN A 91 -1.81 5.21 -16.94
N LEU A 92 -1.42 6.33 -17.52
CA LEU A 92 -2.23 7.52 -17.71
C LEU A 92 -2.96 7.46 -19.05
N ASP A 93 -4.10 8.15 -19.14
CA ASP A 93 -4.74 8.38 -20.43
C ASP A 93 -3.94 9.37 -21.31
N PRO A 94 -4.26 9.53 -22.61
CA PRO A 94 -3.48 10.40 -23.49
C PRO A 94 -3.39 11.87 -23.03
N THR A 95 -4.37 12.33 -22.26
CA THR A 95 -4.46 13.70 -21.71
C THR A 95 -3.84 13.84 -20.32
N HIS A 96 -3.33 12.76 -19.72
CA HIS A 96 -2.78 12.72 -18.36
C HIS A 96 -3.74 13.25 -17.28
N THR A 97 -5.04 13.06 -17.49
CA THR A 97 -6.11 13.53 -16.60
C THR A 97 -6.63 12.44 -15.67
N ARG A 98 -6.37 11.16 -16.00
CA ARG A 98 -6.76 10.02 -15.17
C ARG A 98 -5.81 8.85 -15.34
N VAL A 99 -5.79 7.99 -14.34
CA VAL A 99 -5.14 6.68 -14.39
C VAL A 99 -6.10 5.68 -15.03
N VAL A 100 -5.62 4.91 -16.01
CA VAL A 100 -6.33 3.86 -16.73
C VAL A 100 -6.07 2.50 -16.09
N ARG A 101 -4.83 2.27 -15.65
CA ARG A 101 -4.38 1.05 -14.96
C ARG A 101 -3.27 1.41 -14.00
N SER A 102 -3.13 0.64 -12.95
CA SER A 102 -1.93 0.72 -12.14
C SER A 102 -1.53 -0.61 -11.57
N THR A 103 -0.25 -0.71 -11.25
CA THR A 103 0.30 -1.83 -10.53
C THR A 103 1.23 -1.28 -9.46
N PHE A 104 0.98 -1.67 -8.22
CA PHE A 104 1.95 -1.60 -7.16
C PHE A 104 2.78 -2.88 -7.18
N SER A 105 4.11 -2.74 -7.19
CA SER A 105 5.03 -3.87 -7.12
C SER A 105 5.98 -3.68 -5.95
N GLY A 106 6.21 -4.73 -5.19
CA GLY A 106 7.12 -4.66 -4.04
C GLY A 106 7.76 -5.99 -3.72
N VAL A 107 8.80 -5.94 -2.90
CA VAL A 107 9.43 -7.10 -2.27
C VAL A 107 9.25 -6.96 -0.76
N LEU A 108 8.64 -7.97 -0.15
CA LEU A 108 8.36 -8.00 1.28
C LEU A 108 9.08 -9.19 1.94
N SER A 109 9.44 -9.04 3.21
CA SER A 109 9.81 -10.18 4.06
C SER A 109 8.61 -11.00 4.47
N ASP A 110 8.84 -12.27 4.81
CA ASP A 110 7.79 -13.12 5.37
C ASP A 110 7.17 -12.47 6.62
N ASP A 111 7.97 -11.81 7.46
CA ASP A 111 7.47 -11.05 8.61
C ASP A 111 6.55 -9.89 8.21
N ALA A 112 6.89 -9.15 7.14
CA ALA A 112 6.07 -8.05 6.64
C ALA A 112 4.78 -8.56 5.98
N VAL A 113 4.86 -9.70 5.27
CA VAL A 113 3.69 -10.38 4.70
C VAL A 113 2.78 -10.91 5.80
N GLU A 114 3.33 -11.55 6.84
CA GLU A 114 2.58 -12.02 8.02
C GLU A 114 1.91 -10.84 8.70
N ALA A 115 2.65 -9.77 8.98
CA ALA A 115 2.10 -8.60 9.66
C ALA A 115 0.90 -7.99 8.89
N PHE A 116 0.94 -8.01 7.56
CA PHE A 116 -0.13 -7.47 6.71
C PHE A 116 -1.33 -8.43 6.56
N LEU A 117 -1.07 -9.73 6.41
CA LEU A 117 -2.12 -10.71 6.12
C LEU A 117 -2.67 -11.40 7.37
N LEU A 118 -1.96 -11.43 8.50
CA LEU A 118 -2.49 -12.10 9.69
C LEU A 118 -3.82 -11.49 10.18
N PRO A 119 -4.02 -10.16 10.25
CA PRO A 119 -5.28 -9.57 10.68
C PRO A 119 -6.53 -10.05 9.91
N PRO A 120 -6.60 -9.98 8.56
CA PRO A 120 -7.77 -10.49 7.83
C PRO A 120 -7.92 -12.01 7.95
N PHE A 121 -6.83 -12.78 8.05
CA PHE A 121 -6.92 -14.23 8.26
C PHE A 121 -7.51 -14.55 9.63
N LEU A 122 -7.16 -13.81 10.68
CA LEU A 122 -7.79 -13.92 12.00
C LEU A 122 -9.30 -13.69 11.93
N VAL A 123 -9.75 -12.68 11.18
CA VAL A 123 -11.19 -12.42 11.00
C VAL A 123 -11.90 -13.60 10.33
N ILE A 124 -11.29 -14.19 9.30
CA ILE A 124 -11.88 -15.31 8.54
C ILE A 124 -11.87 -16.61 9.36
N THR A 125 -10.97 -16.75 10.33
CA THR A 125 -10.87 -17.93 11.21
C THR A 125 -11.50 -17.72 12.57
N ASP A 126 -12.46 -16.80 12.71
CA ASP A 126 -13.13 -16.49 13.98
C ASP A 126 -12.15 -16.21 15.14
N CYS A 127 -11.09 -15.46 14.84
CA CYS A 127 -9.97 -15.10 15.71
C CYS A 127 -9.14 -16.29 16.24
N ASP A 128 -9.23 -17.46 15.61
CA ASP A 128 -8.35 -18.60 15.89
C ASP A 128 -6.97 -18.39 15.24
N ALA A 129 -5.98 -18.04 16.08
CA ALA A 129 -4.64 -17.68 15.63
C ALA A 129 -3.85 -18.85 15.02
N ASP A 130 -4.04 -20.07 15.53
CA ASP A 130 -3.35 -21.25 15.02
C ASP A 130 -3.85 -21.60 13.61
N THR A 131 -5.16 -21.52 13.40
CA THR A 131 -5.80 -21.72 12.10
C THR A 131 -5.40 -20.62 11.12
N ALA A 132 -5.39 -19.35 11.55
CA ALA A 132 -4.94 -18.23 10.72
C ALA A 132 -3.49 -18.42 10.25
N ARG A 133 -2.57 -18.76 11.16
CA ARG A 133 -1.16 -19.04 10.85
C ARG A 133 -1.00 -20.27 9.96
N SER A 134 -1.79 -21.32 10.19
CA SER A 134 -1.80 -22.52 9.35
C SER A 134 -2.23 -22.19 7.91
N LEU A 135 -3.22 -21.32 7.73
CA LEU A 135 -3.63 -20.84 6.42
C LEU A 135 -2.52 -20.01 5.76
N LEU A 136 -1.90 -19.05 6.46
CA LEU A 136 -0.75 -18.31 5.92
C LEU A 136 0.38 -19.25 5.48
N SER A 137 0.75 -20.21 6.34
CA SER A 137 1.84 -21.15 6.04
C SER A 137 1.53 -22.08 4.86
N SER A 138 0.27 -22.43 4.63
CA SER A 138 -0.11 -23.35 3.55
C SER A 138 -0.47 -22.65 2.25
N THR A 139 -0.84 -21.37 2.28
CA THR A 139 -1.34 -20.63 1.11
C THR A 139 -0.44 -19.48 0.66
N VAL A 140 0.28 -18.84 1.59
CA VAL A 140 1.07 -17.63 1.33
C VAL A 140 2.55 -17.98 1.25
N TYR A 141 3.17 -18.50 2.32
CA TYR A 141 4.62 -18.75 2.39
C TYR A 141 5.19 -19.64 1.26
N PRO A 142 4.46 -20.62 0.70
CA PRO A 142 4.95 -21.38 -0.45
C PRO A 142 5.21 -20.55 -1.72
N ASN A 143 4.75 -19.30 -1.76
CA ASN A 143 4.97 -18.37 -2.87
C ASN A 143 6.16 -17.44 -2.66
N ALA A 144 6.91 -17.57 -1.55
CA ALA A 144 8.18 -16.86 -1.40
C ALA A 144 9.14 -17.27 -2.53
N ASP A 145 9.64 -16.28 -3.26
CA ASP A 145 10.36 -16.45 -4.53
C ASP A 145 11.74 -15.79 -4.54
N LEU A 146 12.10 -15.10 -3.45
CA LEU A 146 13.34 -14.35 -3.31
C LEU A 146 14.07 -14.74 -2.01
N VAL A 147 15.39 -14.52 -1.98
CA VAL A 147 16.24 -14.78 -0.80
C VAL A 147 16.99 -13.50 -0.43
N THR A 148 16.97 -13.14 0.85
CA THR A 148 17.71 -12.01 1.41
C THR A 148 19.17 -11.98 0.98
N GLY A 149 19.64 -10.82 0.54
CA GLY A 149 21.05 -10.61 0.18
C GLY A 149 21.48 -11.20 -1.16
N HIS A 150 20.55 -11.76 -1.94
CA HIS A 150 20.83 -12.34 -3.25
C HIS A 150 20.13 -11.56 -4.38
N PRO A 151 20.85 -10.80 -5.22
CA PRO A 151 20.26 -9.95 -6.25
C PRO A 151 19.83 -10.69 -7.53
N SER A 152 19.82 -12.01 -7.54
CA SER A 152 19.60 -12.85 -8.73
C SER A 152 18.67 -14.02 -8.43
N PHE A 153 18.11 -14.66 -9.47
CA PHE A 153 17.41 -15.94 -9.35
C PHE A 153 18.22 -16.91 -8.47
N THR A 154 17.57 -17.41 -7.42
CA THR A 154 18.20 -18.11 -6.32
C THR A 154 18.56 -19.55 -6.70
N ALA A 155 19.61 -20.08 -6.08
CA ALA A 155 19.94 -21.48 -6.21
C ALA A 155 18.82 -22.31 -5.55
N ALA A 156 18.33 -23.35 -6.25
CA ALA A 156 17.13 -24.12 -5.89
C ALA A 156 17.12 -24.78 -4.50
N HIS A 157 18.20 -24.68 -3.72
CA HIS A 157 18.34 -25.27 -2.39
C HIS A 157 18.28 -24.25 -1.24
N LEU A 158 18.27 -22.96 -1.54
CA LEU A 158 18.13 -21.93 -0.52
C LEU A 158 16.64 -21.69 -0.21
N PRO A 159 16.24 -21.65 1.07
CA PRO A 159 14.87 -21.28 1.41
C PRO A 159 14.63 -19.81 1.06
N CYS A 160 13.57 -19.55 0.31
CA CYS A 160 13.10 -18.19 0.08
C CYS A 160 12.49 -17.63 1.38
N ASP A 161 12.83 -16.38 1.70
CA ASP A 161 12.37 -15.64 2.88
C ASP A 161 11.81 -14.25 2.51
N ARG A 162 11.57 -14.06 1.21
CA ARG A 162 11.09 -12.84 0.59
C ARG A 162 10.07 -13.20 -0.49
N MET A 163 9.08 -12.33 -0.65
CA MET A 163 8.01 -12.48 -1.63
C MET A 163 7.91 -11.23 -2.52
N SER A 164 7.93 -11.44 -3.82
CA SER A 164 7.51 -10.43 -4.78
C SER A 164 5.98 -10.34 -4.80
N ILE A 165 5.45 -9.13 -4.68
CA ILE A 165 4.02 -8.86 -4.72
C ILE A 165 3.68 -7.91 -5.86
N GLY A 166 2.51 -8.14 -6.46
CA GLY A 166 1.91 -7.28 -7.46
C GLY A 166 0.44 -7.04 -7.10
N LEU A 167 0.05 -5.79 -6.89
CA LEU A 167 -1.32 -5.40 -6.60
C LEU A 167 -1.81 -4.46 -7.69
N ASP A 168 -2.91 -4.83 -8.33
CA ASP A 168 -3.61 -3.93 -9.24
C ASP A 168 -4.47 -2.98 -8.41
N ILE A 169 -4.26 -1.68 -8.60
CA ILE A 169 -5.01 -0.64 -7.88
C ILE A 169 -5.90 0.11 -8.87
N GLU A 170 -7.17 0.24 -8.53
CA GLU A 170 -8.09 1.12 -9.23
C GLU A 170 -8.04 2.52 -8.59
N TRP A 171 -7.87 3.54 -9.44
CA TRP A 171 -7.77 4.92 -8.99
C TRP A 171 -9.03 5.68 -9.41
N GLN A 172 -9.64 6.37 -8.46
CA GLN A 172 -10.74 7.28 -8.70
C GLN A 172 -10.28 8.73 -8.55
N PRO A 173 -10.72 9.64 -9.43
CA PRO A 173 -10.34 11.04 -9.33
C PRO A 173 -11.03 11.68 -8.11
N VAL A 174 -10.28 12.51 -7.39
CA VAL A 174 -10.73 13.32 -6.25
C VAL A 174 -10.07 14.70 -6.30
N VAL A 175 -10.58 15.63 -5.52
CA VAL A 175 -9.95 16.94 -5.28
C VAL A 175 -8.72 16.76 -4.39
N GLU A 176 -7.71 17.61 -4.59
CA GLU A 176 -6.55 17.65 -3.69
C GLU A 176 -7.01 17.93 -2.24
N PRO A 177 -6.58 17.11 -1.26
CA PRO A 177 -7.06 17.27 0.10
C PRO A 177 -6.54 18.55 0.75
N THR A 178 -7.41 19.23 1.49
CA THR A 178 -7.04 20.46 2.23
C THR A 178 -7.11 20.31 3.75
N THR A 179 -7.73 19.23 4.23
CA THR A 179 -8.10 19.04 5.63
C THR A 179 -7.48 17.76 6.18
N VAL A 180 -6.85 17.88 7.36
CA VAL A 180 -6.33 16.76 8.15
C VAL A 180 -7.22 16.56 9.36
N VAL A 181 -7.56 15.30 9.66
CA VAL A 181 -8.34 14.92 10.84
C VAL A 181 -7.64 13.82 11.62
N GLU A 182 -7.75 13.88 12.94
CA GLU A 182 -7.30 12.81 13.83
C GLU A 182 -8.28 11.64 13.74
N VAL A 183 -7.78 10.47 13.37
CA VAL A 183 -8.56 9.24 13.32
C VAL A 183 -8.16 8.39 14.51
N THR A 184 -9.11 8.12 15.39
CA THR A 184 -8.91 7.09 16.43
C THR A 184 -8.89 5.73 15.73
N PRO A 185 -7.81 4.93 15.85
CA PRO A 185 -7.81 3.57 15.34
C PRO A 185 -9.01 2.81 15.90
N SER A 186 -9.77 2.15 15.03
CA SER A 186 -10.79 1.22 15.51
C SER A 186 -10.10 -0.02 16.06
N ASP A 187 -10.45 -0.44 17.26
CA ASP A 187 -10.06 -1.76 17.76
C ASP A 187 -10.50 -2.81 16.73
N GLY A 188 -9.56 -3.64 16.31
CA GLY A 188 -9.81 -4.74 15.41
C GLY A 188 -10.76 -5.76 16.06
N PRO A 189 -11.57 -6.48 15.27
CA PRO A 189 -12.48 -7.51 15.80
C PRO A 189 -11.78 -8.66 16.54
N CYS A 190 -10.46 -8.80 16.36
CA CYS A 190 -9.63 -9.81 17.01
C CYS A 190 -8.53 -9.20 17.91
N ASP A 191 -8.61 -7.91 18.26
CA ASP A 191 -7.64 -7.32 19.18
C ASP A 191 -7.87 -7.85 20.61
N PRO A 192 -6.81 -8.25 21.34
CA PRO A 192 -6.97 -8.72 22.71
C PRO A 192 -7.41 -7.55 23.60
N SER A 193 -8.61 -7.67 24.16
CA SER A 193 -9.18 -6.74 25.16
C SER A 193 -8.38 -6.68 26.46
#